data_AF-A0A7D9JXZ6-F1
#
_entry.id   AF-A0A7D9JXZ6-F1
#
_cell.length_a   1.000
_cell.length_b   1.000
_cell.length_c   1.000
_cell.angle_alpha   90.00
_cell.angle_beta   90.00
_cell.angle_gamma   90.00
#
_symmetry.space_group_name_H-M   'P 1'
#
loop_
_entity.id
_entity.type
_entity.pdbx_description
1 polymer ?
#
loop_
_entity_poly.entity_id
_entity_poly.type
_entity_poly.pdbx_seq_one_letter_code
_entity_poly.pdbx_strand_id
1 'polypeptide(L)'
;RNLWNCPRDVKEVAYKSLVRPTLEYASTAWDPYYKKDVAAVERVQRSAARFCLKNYDRTASVSAMTKELDWDTLETRRKHTRLCMMYKLSRGLLNLNAENVLVPSQETRTRNSHTFKYR
;
A
#
# COMPACT_ATOMS: atom_id res chain seq x y z
N ARG A 1 -0.71 -13.00 -24.24
CA ARG A 1 -2.04 -12.55 -23.77
C ARG A 1 -2.95 -13.77 -23.53
N ASN A 2 -2.76 -14.55 -22.45
CA ASN A 2 -3.48 -15.84 -22.27
C ASN A 2 -4.04 -16.08 -20.85
N LEU A 3 -4.19 -15.05 -20.00
CA LEU A 3 -4.55 -15.25 -18.59
C LEU A 3 -6.05 -15.52 -18.33
N TRP A 4 -6.90 -15.46 -19.36
CA TRP A 4 -8.36 -15.54 -19.16
C TRP A 4 -8.82 -16.91 -18.63
N ASN A 5 -8.27 -17.99 -19.19
CA ASN A 5 -8.59 -19.37 -18.81
C ASN A 5 -7.58 -20.02 -17.86
N CYS A 6 -6.73 -19.23 -17.19
CA CYS A 6 -5.78 -19.77 -16.23
C CYS A 6 -6.43 -20.16 -14.89
N PRO A 7 -5.79 -21.08 -14.13
CA PRO A 7 -6.12 -21.33 -12.73
C PRO A 7 -6.02 -20.06 -11.88
N ARG A 8 -6.74 -20.04 -10.76
CA ARG A 8 -6.76 -18.92 -9.81
C ARG A 8 -5.34 -18.51 -9.38
N ASP A 9 -4.50 -19.47 -9.03
CA ASP A 9 -3.16 -19.21 -8.50
C ASP A 9 -2.28 -18.43 -9.49
N VAL A 10 -2.34 -18.80 -10.77
CA VAL A 10 -1.59 -18.11 -11.82
C VAL A 10 -2.06 -16.66 -11.99
N LYS A 11 -3.38 -16.41 -11.89
CA LYS A 11 -3.94 -15.06 -11.96
C LYS A 11 -3.54 -14.22 -10.76
N GLU A 12 -3.54 -14.83 -9.58
CA GLU A 12 -3.11 -14.19 -8.35
C GLU A 12 -1.62 -13.83 -8.40
N VAL A 13 -0.77 -14.74 -8.87
CA VAL A 13 0.66 -14.48 -9.12
C VAL A 13 0.84 -13.32 -10.11
N ALA A 14 0.08 -13.31 -11.21
CA ALA A 14 0.14 -12.22 -12.19
C ALA A 14 -0.24 -10.87 -11.58
N TYR A 15 -1.30 -10.82 -10.76
CA TYR A 15 -1.69 -9.60 -10.04
C TYR A 15 -0.58 -9.15 -9.07
N LYS A 16 -0.05 -10.07 -8.25
CA LYS A 16 0.98 -9.78 -7.24
C LYS A 16 2.32 -9.37 -7.84
N SER A 17 2.68 -9.86 -9.02
CA SER A 17 3.97 -9.60 -9.66
C SER A 17 3.97 -8.41 -10.62
N LEU A 18 2.85 -8.10 -11.26
CA LEU A 18 2.79 -7.06 -12.30
C LEU A 18 2.04 -5.81 -11.83
N VAL A 19 0.85 -6.00 -11.26
CA VAL A 19 -0.04 -4.87 -10.95
C VAL A 19 0.27 -4.29 -9.58
N ARG A 20 0.34 -5.15 -8.55
CA ARG A 20 0.55 -4.75 -7.16
C ARG A 20 1.86 -3.95 -6.95
N PRO A 21 3.02 -4.34 -7.51
CA PRO A 21 4.26 -3.58 -7.29
C PRO A 21 4.18 -2.17 -7.89
N THR A 22 3.48 -2.00 -9.01
CA THR A 22 3.27 -0.68 -9.63
C THR A 22 2.46 0.24 -8.72
N LEU A 23 1.42 -0.30 -8.07
CA LEU A 23 0.61 0.46 -7.10
C LEU A 23 1.37 0.78 -5.82
N GLU A 24 2.16 -0.18 -5.32
CA GLU A 24 2.92 -0.04 -4.09
C GLU A 24 4.14 0.88 -4.28
N TYR A 25 4.79 0.88 -5.44
CA TYR A 25 5.93 1.76 -5.74
C TYR A 25 5.58 3.25 -5.59
N ALA A 26 4.44 3.66 -6.13
CA ALA A 26 3.98 5.06 -6.05
C ALA A 26 3.47 5.45 -4.65
N SER A 27 3.22 4.49 -3.75
CA SER A 27 2.56 4.74 -2.47
C SER A 27 3.38 5.55 -1.46
N THR A 28 4.71 5.53 -1.57
CA THR A 28 5.61 6.32 -0.71
C THR A 28 5.56 7.80 -1.05
N ALA A 29 5.45 8.12 -2.34
CA ALA A 29 5.39 9.49 -2.83
C ALA A 29 3.96 10.04 -2.83
N TRP A 30 2.96 9.17 -3.04
CA TRP A 30 1.55 9.57 -3.14
C TRP A 30 0.63 8.65 -2.32
N ASP A 31 0.21 9.15 -1.16
CA ASP A 31 -0.82 8.55 -0.31
C ASP A 31 -2.08 9.44 -0.33
N PRO A 32 -3.12 9.05 -1.10
CA PRO A 32 -4.29 9.92 -1.31
C PRO A 32 -5.09 10.14 -0.03
N TYR A 33 -5.42 11.41 0.25
CA TYR A 33 -6.24 11.79 1.40
C TYR A 33 -7.75 11.67 1.15
N TYR A 34 -8.20 12.03 -0.05
CA TYR A 34 -9.63 12.06 -0.35
C TYR A 34 -10.19 10.65 -0.58
N LYS A 35 -11.36 10.37 0.00
CA LYS A 35 -12.06 9.07 -0.13
C LYS A 35 -12.27 8.65 -1.59
N LYS A 36 -12.50 9.60 -2.50
CA LYS A 36 -12.67 9.33 -3.94
C LYS A 36 -11.41 8.69 -4.57
N ASP A 37 -10.24 9.17 -4.18
CA ASP A 37 -8.96 8.74 -4.75
C ASP A 37 -8.54 7.42 -4.12
N VAL A 38 -8.75 7.26 -2.82
CA VAL A 38 -8.61 5.98 -2.12
C VAL A 38 -9.49 4.91 -2.77
N ALA A 39 -10.78 5.23 -3.02
CA ALA A 39 -11.70 4.32 -3.68
C ALA A 39 -11.29 3.97 -5.13
N ALA A 40 -10.71 4.92 -5.86
CA ALA A 40 -10.20 4.70 -7.21
C ALA A 40 -9.04 3.70 -7.23
N VAL A 41 -8.09 3.81 -6.28
CA VAL A 41 -6.98 2.85 -6.17
C VAL A 41 -7.48 1.48 -5.72
N GLU A 42 -8.36 1.42 -4.72
CA GLU A 42 -8.97 0.17 -4.26
C GLU A 42 -9.80 -0.52 -5.34
N ARG A 43 -10.36 0.23 -6.30
CA ARG A 43 -11.07 -0.34 -7.45
C ARG A 43 -10.17 -1.25 -8.28
N VAL A 44 -8.87 -0.98 -8.37
CA VAL A 44 -7.91 -1.83 -9.08
C VAL A 44 -7.80 -3.20 -8.41
N GLN A 45 -7.62 -3.24 -7.09
CA GLN A 45 -7.60 -4.50 -6.34
C GLN A 45 -8.93 -5.24 -6.41
N ARG A 46 -10.05 -4.53 -6.30
CA ARG A 46 -11.40 -5.11 -6.45
C ARG A 46 -11.63 -5.75 -7.82
N SER A 47 -11.16 -5.12 -8.89
CA SER A 47 -11.22 -5.69 -10.24
C SER A 47 -10.31 -6.91 -10.38
N ALA A 48 -9.13 -6.89 -9.76
CA ALA A 48 -8.23 -8.04 -9.74
C ALA A 48 -8.82 -9.23 -8.97
N ALA A 49 -9.51 -9.00 -7.86
CA ALA A 49 -10.18 -10.06 -7.09
C ALA A 49 -11.26 -10.76 -7.92
N ARG A 50 -12.11 -10.00 -8.62
CA ARG A 50 -13.10 -10.53 -9.58
C ARG A 50 -12.44 -11.34 -10.69
N PHE A 51 -11.34 -10.84 -11.24
CA PHE A 51 -10.59 -11.52 -12.28
C PHE A 51 -10.02 -12.87 -11.82
N CYS A 52 -9.50 -12.94 -10.59
CA CYS A 52 -8.92 -14.16 -10.02
C CYS A 52 -9.99 -15.22 -9.77
N LEU A 53 -11.13 -14.84 -9.19
CA LEU A 53 -12.24 -15.76 -8.86
C LEU A 53 -13.18 -16.05 -10.05
N LYS A 54 -12.98 -15.38 -11.20
CA LYS A 54 -13.89 -15.43 -12.37
C LYS A 54 -15.35 -15.07 -12.02
N ASN A 55 -15.57 -14.36 -10.92
CA ASN A 55 -16.90 -13.94 -10.48
C ASN A 55 -17.13 -12.47 -10.84
N TYR A 56 -18.07 -12.23 -11.75
CA TYR A 56 -18.43 -10.91 -12.26
C TYR A 56 -19.88 -10.54 -11.96
N ASP A 57 -20.54 -11.28 -11.08
CA ASP A 57 -21.94 -11.04 -10.74
C ASP A 57 -22.11 -9.67 -10.06
N ARG A 58 -23.20 -8.99 -10.38
CA ARG A 58 -23.48 -7.64 -9.85
C ARG A 58 -23.79 -7.65 -8.35
N THR A 59 -24.35 -8.76 -7.85
CA THR A 59 -24.71 -8.95 -6.44
C THR A 59 -23.58 -9.52 -5.61
N ALA A 60 -22.50 -9.99 -6.23
CA ALA A 60 -21.39 -10.60 -5.51
C ALA A 60 -20.60 -9.55 -4.71
N SER A 61 -20.38 -9.85 -3.43
CA SER A 61 -19.61 -8.99 -2.52
C SER A 61 -18.12 -9.12 -2.79
N VAL A 62 -17.51 -8.06 -3.32
CA VAL A 62 -16.05 -8.03 -3.53
C VAL A 62 -15.29 -8.07 -2.21
N SER A 63 -15.85 -7.53 -1.13
CA SER A 63 -15.23 -7.63 0.19
C SER A 63 -15.10 -9.08 0.64
N ALA A 64 -16.10 -9.93 0.32
CA ALA A 64 -16.02 -11.36 0.58
C ALA A 64 -14.96 -12.04 -0.31
N MET A 65 -14.89 -11.67 -1.60
CA MET A 65 -13.87 -12.19 -2.52
C MET A 65 -12.45 -11.87 -2.06
N THR A 66 -12.20 -10.62 -1.63
CA THR A 66 -10.90 -10.20 -1.13
C THR A 66 -10.53 -10.95 0.15
N LYS A 67 -11.52 -11.25 1.01
CA LYS A 67 -11.33 -12.06 2.22
C LYS A 67 -11.05 -13.53 1.88
N GLU A 68 -11.69 -14.08 0.87
CA GLU A 68 -11.43 -15.43 0.36
C GLU A 68 -10.02 -15.56 -0.27
N LEU A 69 -9.51 -14.46 -0.85
CA LEU A 69 -8.15 -14.36 -1.39
C LEU A 69 -7.09 -14.03 -0.33
N ASP A 70 -7.51 -13.77 0.92
CA ASP A 70 -6.63 -13.33 2.00
C ASP A 70 -5.74 -12.12 1.62
N TRP A 71 -6.35 -11.13 0.96
CA TRP A 71 -5.65 -9.90 0.57
C TRP A 71 -5.96 -8.76 1.55
N ASP A 72 -4.92 -8.15 2.09
CA ASP A 72 -5.08 -6.87 2.82
C ASP A 72 -5.58 -5.77 1.88
N THR A 73 -6.22 -4.75 2.45
CA THR A 73 -6.54 -3.52 1.69
C THR A 73 -5.26 -2.82 1.24
N LEU A 74 -5.32 -2.14 0.08
CA LEU A 74 -4.19 -1.33 -0.38
C LEU A 74 -3.89 -0.21 0.61
N GLU A 75 -4.92 0.36 1.25
CA GLU A 75 -4.73 1.35 2.32
C GLU A 75 -3.83 0.85 3.45
N THR A 76 -4.07 -0.37 3.97
CA THR A 76 -3.25 -0.96 5.04
C THR A 76 -1.80 -1.13 4.58
N ARG A 77 -1.61 -1.56 3.32
CA ARG A 77 -0.28 -1.74 2.72
C ARG A 77 0.46 -0.43 2.50
N ARG A 78 -0.24 0.62 2.05
CA ARG A 78 0.33 1.97 1.93
C ARG A 78 0.76 2.48 3.30
N LYS A 79 -0.07 2.31 4.33
CA LYS A 79 0.28 2.67 5.70
C LYS A 79 1.54 1.96 6.17
N HIS A 80 1.66 0.66 5.94
CA HIS A 80 2.88 -0.10 6.26
C HIS A 80 4.09 0.44 5.52
N THR A 81 3.96 0.67 4.20
CA THR A 81 5.05 1.18 3.36
C THR A 81 5.51 2.57 3.82
N ARG A 82 4.57 3.46 4.17
CA ARG A 82 4.84 4.80 4.71
C ARG A 82 5.62 4.73 6.03
N LEU A 83 5.22 3.84 6.94
CA LEU A 83 5.91 3.62 8.21
C LEU A 83 7.33 3.05 8.01
N CYS A 84 7.48 2.07 7.12
CA CYS A 84 8.80 1.55 6.75
C CYS A 84 9.70 2.63 6.15
N MET A 85 9.16 3.50 5.29
CA MET A 85 9.89 4.61 4.69
C MET A 85 10.35 5.61 5.77
N MET A 86 9.46 5.99 6.69
CA MET A 86 9.79 6.87 7.82
C MET A 86 10.91 6.28 8.70
N TYR A 87 10.85 4.97 8.99
CA TYR A 87 11.91 4.29 9.74
C TYR A 87 13.25 4.28 8.99
N LYS A 88 13.25 4.04 7.68
CA LYS A 88 14.48 4.06 6.88
C LYS A 88 15.09 5.45 6.80
N LEU A 89 14.26 6.49 6.68
CA LEU A 89 14.70 7.89 6.72
C LEU A 89 15.28 8.26 8.07
N SER A 90 14.61 7.91 9.18
CA SER A 90 15.07 8.25 10.54
C SER A 90 16.40 7.61 10.92
N ARG A 91 16.75 6.47 10.29
CA ARG A 91 17.98 5.71 10.52
C ARG A 91 19.06 5.95 9.46
N GLY A 92 18.83 6.83 8.48
CA GLY A 92 19.78 7.10 7.40
C GLY A 92 20.06 5.91 6.48
N LEU A 93 19.11 4.98 6.33
CA LEU A 93 19.24 3.76 5.51
C LEU A 93 18.98 4.00 4.02
N LEU A 94 18.74 5.25 3.63
CA LEU A 94 18.43 5.65 2.26
C LEU A 94 19.49 6.63 1.78
N ASN A 95 19.86 6.53 0.51
CA ASN A 95 20.71 7.52 -0.15
C ASN A 95 19.90 8.75 -0.56
N LEU A 96 19.24 9.38 0.41
CA LEU A 96 18.42 10.58 0.25
C LEU A 96 18.83 11.58 1.32
N ASN A 97 18.94 12.86 0.96
CA ASN A 97 19.13 13.91 1.97
C ASN A 97 17.80 14.12 2.73
N ALA A 98 17.71 13.50 3.91
CA ALA A 98 16.52 13.55 4.77
C ALA A 98 16.48 14.76 5.70
N GLU A 99 17.52 15.61 5.73
CA GLU A 99 17.65 16.73 6.67
C GLU A 99 16.50 17.74 6.55
N ASN A 100 16.01 17.93 5.32
CA ASN A 100 14.89 18.83 5.03
C ASN A 100 13.50 18.19 5.23
N VAL A 101 13.44 16.87 5.40
CA VAL A 101 12.17 16.11 5.50
C VAL A 101 11.88 15.72 6.94
N LEU A 102 12.91 15.28 7.68
CA LEU A 102 12.81 14.88 9.08
C LEU A 102 13.75 15.75 9.93
N VAL A 103 13.30 16.95 10.27
CA VAL A 103 14.08 17.87 11.12
C VAL A 103 13.94 17.43 12.59
N PRO A 104 15.03 17.05 13.29
CA PRO A 104 14.96 16.68 14.69
C PRO A 104 14.46 17.84 15.54
N SER A 105 13.58 17.54 16.50
CA SER A 105 13.09 18.54 17.44
C SER A 105 14.21 18.95 18.40
N GLN A 106 14.49 20.26 18.47
CA GLN A 106 15.47 20.85 19.38
C GLN A 106 14.90 21.11 20.79
N GLU A 107 13.82 20.41 21.17
CA GLU A 107 13.17 20.61 22.46
C GLU A 107 14.07 20.19 23.62
N THR A 108 14.33 21.14 24.53
CA THR A 108 15.15 20.93 25.73
C THR A 108 14.35 20.40 26.93
N ARG A 109 13.03 20.21 26.79
CA ARG A 109 12.17 19.70 27.87
C ARG A 109 12.50 18.24 28.13
N THR A 110 12.79 17.91 29.39
CA THR A 110 13.28 16.58 29.81
C THR A 110 12.18 15.53 29.98
N ARG A 111 10.91 15.94 30.12
CA ARG A 111 9.75 15.03 30.13
C ARG A 111 9.16 14.92 28.71
N ASN A 112 9.11 13.70 28.17
CA ASN A 112 8.65 13.34 26.81
C ASN A 112 9.57 13.75 25.63
N SER A 113 10.88 13.87 25.85
CA SER A 113 11.88 13.97 24.77
C SER A 113 12.49 12.60 24.45
N HIS A 114 12.67 12.32 23.16
CA HIS A 114 13.37 11.12 22.69
C HIS A 114 14.06 11.41 21.34
N THR A 115 15.06 10.60 21.00
CA THR A 115 15.95 10.81 19.83
C THR A 115 15.21 10.83 18.49
N PHE A 116 14.07 10.14 18.37
CA PHE A 116 13.27 10.09 17.13
C PHE A 116 12.10 11.08 17.14
N LYS A 117 12.26 12.23 17.81
CA LYS A 117 11.28 13.32 17.80
C LYS A 117 11.62 14.26 16.64
N TYR A 118 10.66 14.44 15.73
CA TYR A 118 10.80 15.30 14.57
C TYR A 118 9.81 16.47 14.65
N ARG A 119 10.15 17.61 14.04
CA ARG A 119 9.31 18.82 13.96
C ARG A 119 8.21 18.67 12.92
#